data_AF-A0A9D9UWY0-F1
#
_entry.id   AF-A0A9D9UWY0-F1
#
_cell.length_a   1.000
_cell.length_b   1.000
_cell.length_c   1.000
_cell.angle_alpha   90.00
_cell.angle_beta   90.00
_cell.angle_gamma   90.00
#
_symmetry.space_group_name_H-M   'P 1'
#
loop_
_entity.id
_entity.type
_entity.pdbx_description
1 polymer ?
#
loop_
_entity_poly.entity_id
_entity_poly.type
_entity_poly.pdbx_seq_one_letter_code
_entity_poly.pdbx_strand_id
1 'polypeptide(L)'
;MANRHLSRSIVLQSLFEWDFNGKQDDIIVPILKRNESEFGPGLDDFTFIENLAELVLKKRSIIDEIITKAAPDWPIDKISVVDRNILRLGLAELLFGNREEVPPKVAINEAIELAKAFGGETSSKFVNGVLGAVYKEIGEPGKDQTSKKKKDDTPVDITKLPTEKKAGAVIYARHEGAVYFALVHDVFGYWTLSKGGVEDGEDEAVAVVREIKDEVGLPIVVKEKLGQNEYVASHPEKGKIRKEVHYFLVEAPYQELALTSSGGLDDAKWFSLSQIGDIKTYDDILPLLAKSIEKITK
;
A
#
# COMPACT_ATOMS: atom_id res chain seq x y z
N MET A 1 -11.04 19.93 14.09
CA MET A 1 -9.66 19.51 13.73
C MET A 1 -8.73 19.44 14.94
N ALA A 2 -8.67 20.46 15.81
CA ALA A 2 -7.81 20.45 17.01
C ALA A 2 -8.00 19.22 17.93
N ASN A 3 -9.23 18.73 18.10
CA ASN A 3 -9.49 17.51 18.89
C ASN A 3 -8.80 16.27 18.33
N ARG A 4 -8.81 16.06 17.00
CA ARG A 4 -8.25 14.85 16.40
C ARG A 4 -6.73 14.83 16.43
N HIS A 5 -6.08 15.99 16.30
CA HIS A 5 -4.63 16.07 16.49
C HIS A 5 -4.24 15.70 17.92
N LEU A 6 -4.96 16.23 18.92
CA LEU A 6 -4.74 15.87 20.32
C LEU A 6 -5.02 14.38 20.59
N SER A 7 -6.12 13.83 20.05
CA SER A 7 -6.42 12.40 20.12
C SER A 7 -5.27 11.55 19.58
N ARG A 8 -4.70 11.91 18.42
CA ARG A 8 -3.54 11.21 17.85
C ARG A 8 -2.31 11.30 18.74
N SER A 9 -2.06 12.46 19.35
CA SER A 9 -0.98 12.64 20.33
C SER A 9 -1.17 11.74 21.55
N ILE A 10 -2.41 11.55 22.02
CA ILE A 10 -2.73 10.62 23.12
C ILE A 10 -2.49 9.16 22.69
N VAL A 11 -2.93 8.78 21.49
CA VAL A 11 -2.68 7.43 20.95
C VAL A 11 -1.18 7.18 20.81
N LEU A 12 -0.42 8.14 20.27
CA LEU A 12 1.04 8.02 20.12
C LEU A 12 1.73 7.80 21.48
N GLN A 13 1.43 8.61 22.48
CA GLN A 13 2.01 8.47 23.82
C GLN A 13 1.65 7.12 24.45
N SER A 14 0.41 6.67 24.23
CA SER A 14 -0.07 5.37 24.71
C SER A 14 0.62 4.19 24.02
N LEU A 15 0.83 4.29 22.70
CA LEU A 15 1.58 3.30 21.94
C LEU A 15 3.07 3.28 22.32
N PHE A 16 3.66 4.44 22.62
CA PHE A 16 5.03 4.51 23.13
C PHE A 16 5.16 3.76 24.46
N GLU A 17 4.27 4.02 25.41
CA GLU A 17 4.27 3.32 26.71
C GLU A 17 4.01 1.82 26.56
N TRP A 18 3.06 1.44 25.71
CA TRP A 18 2.77 0.05 25.39
C TRP A 18 3.98 -0.67 24.75
N ASP A 19 4.68 -0.03 23.80
CA ASP A 19 5.89 -0.57 23.16
C ASP A 19 7.01 -0.75 24.19
N PHE A 20 7.15 0.20 25.12
CA PHE A 20 8.11 0.13 26.23
C PHE A 20 7.78 -0.98 27.24
N ASN A 21 6.50 -1.29 27.46
CA ASN A 21 6.03 -2.36 28.37
C ASN A 21 5.95 -3.75 27.70
N GLY A 22 6.72 -3.98 26.64
CA GLY A 22 6.81 -5.28 25.99
C GLY A 22 5.61 -5.62 25.09
N LYS A 23 4.80 -4.64 24.69
CA LYS A 23 3.74 -4.78 23.68
C LYS A 23 2.64 -5.77 24.07
N GLN A 24 2.24 -5.75 25.34
CA GLN A 24 1.12 -6.55 25.85
C GLN A 24 -0.20 -5.86 25.49
N ASP A 25 -1.08 -6.53 24.75
CA ASP A 25 -2.27 -5.85 24.19
C ASP A 25 -3.35 -5.58 25.26
N ASP A 26 -3.38 -6.32 26.36
CA ASP A 26 -4.34 -6.17 27.46
C ASP A 26 -4.16 -4.87 28.27
N ILE A 27 -2.96 -4.26 28.23
CA ILE A 27 -2.66 -3.01 28.94
C ILE A 27 -2.99 -1.75 28.14
N ILE A 28 -3.30 -1.84 26.83
CA ILE A 28 -3.46 -0.63 26.00
C ILE A 28 -4.66 0.22 26.42
N VAL A 29 -5.82 -0.38 26.70
CA VAL A 29 -7.04 0.35 27.06
C VAL A 29 -6.89 1.10 28.40
N PRO A 30 -6.34 0.47 29.47
CA PRO A 30 -5.97 1.20 30.68
C PRO A 30 -5.03 2.39 30.44
N ILE A 31 -4.02 2.22 29.58
CA ILE A 31 -3.07 3.29 29.23
C ILE A 31 -3.80 4.45 28.52
N LEU A 32 -4.63 4.15 27.52
CA LEU A 32 -5.38 5.15 26.77
C LEU A 32 -6.28 5.99 27.67
N LYS A 33 -7.04 5.35 28.58
CA LYS A 33 -7.92 6.05 29.54
C LYS A 33 -7.13 6.96 30.47
N ARG A 34 -5.98 6.50 30.96
CA ARG A 34 -5.13 7.30 31.84
C ARG A 34 -4.53 8.50 31.10
N ASN A 35 -4.02 8.28 29.89
CA ASN A 35 -3.40 9.34 29.09
C ASN A 35 -4.43 10.36 28.56
N GLU A 36 -5.65 9.92 28.23
CA GLU A 36 -6.73 10.84 27.86
C GLU A 36 -7.14 11.73 29.04
N SER A 37 -7.33 11.15 30.23
CA SER A 37 -7.66 11.92 31.43
C SER A 37 -6.58 12.95 31.81
N GLU A 38 -5.31 12.65 31.55
CA GLU A 38 -4.18 13.53 31.89
C GLU A 38 -3.99 14.64 30.84
N PHE A 39 -3.99 14.27 29.55
CA PHE A 39 -3.54 15.17 28.47
C PHE A 39 -4.66 15.75 27.62
N GLY A 40 -5.88 15.23 27.74
CA GLY A 40 -7.04 15.71 27.00
C GLY A 40 -8.30 15.87 27.83
N PRO A 41 -8.25 16.50 29.04
CA PRO A 41 -9.45 16.76 29.80
C PRO A 41 -10.44 17.58 28.98
N GLY A 42 -11.64 17.03 28.73
CA GLY A 42 -12.66 17.64 27.88
C GLY A 42 -12.64 17.18 26.42
N LEU A 43 -11.91 16.11 26.09
CA LEU A 43 -12.10 15.39 24.84
C LEU A 43 -13.42 14.61 24.86
N ASP A 44 -14.34 14.99 23.98
CA ASP A 44 -15.65 14.32 23.88
C ASP A 44 -15.62 13.02 23.05
N ASP A 45 -14.47 12.65 22.46
CA ASP A 45 -14.35 11.58 21.47
C ASP A 45 -13.27 10.54 21.85
N PHE A 46 -13.52 9.83 22.96
CA PHE A 46 -12.70 8.69 23.36
C PHE A 46 -12.78 7.53 22.35
N THR A 47 -13.92 7.41 21.65
CA THR A 47 -14.14 6.35 20.65
C THR A 47 -13.13 6.45 19.49
N PHE A 48 -12.82 7.64 19.01
CA PHE A 48 -11.77 7.82 17.99
C PHE A 48 -10.39 7.36 18.50
N ILE A 49 -10.03 7.68 19.75
CA ILE A 49 -8.77 7.27 20.39
C ILE A 49 -8.67 5.74 20.45
N GLU A 50 -9.73 5.09 20.95
CA GLU A 50 -9.78 3.64 21.11
C GLU A 50 -9.75 2.92 19.75
N ASN A 51 -10.57 3.36 18.79
CA ASN A 51 -10.61 2.78 17.44
C ASN A 51 -9.27 2.89 16.73
N LEU A 52 -8.60 4.04 16.85
CA LEU A 52 -7.31 4.26 16.19
C LEU A 52 -6.21 3.38 16.79
N ALA A 53 -6.14 3.28 18.13
CA ALA A 53 -5.20 2.39 18.79
C ALA A 53 -5.47 0.92 18.44
N GLU A 54 -6.74 0.50 18.45
CA GLU A 54 -7.14 -0.86 18.10
C GLU A 54 -6.78 -1.18 16.63
N LEU A 55 -6.98 -0.23 15.72
CA LEU A 55 -6.59 -0.37 14.32
C LEU A 55 -5.08 -0.60 14.17
N VAL A 56 -4.26 0.17 14.89
CA VAL A 56 -2.81 0.00 14.89
C VAL A 56 -2.41 -1.38 15.40
N LEU A 57 -2.98 -1.84 16.51
CA LEU A 57 -2.67 -3.15 17.09
C LEU A 57 -3.08 -4.30 16.16
N LYS A 58 -4.31 -4.27 15.63
CA LYS A 58 -4.82 -5.29 14.70
C LYS A 58 -4.00 -5.39 13.42
N LYS A 59 -3.44 -4.27 12.95
CA LYS A 59 -2.67 -4.20 11.69
C LYS A 59 -1.16 -4.17 11.89
N ARG A 60 -0.67 -4.29 13.13
CA ARG A 60 0.74 -4.12 13.49
C ARG A 60 1.70 -4.95 12.63
N SER A 61 1.44 -6.24 12.46
CA SER A 61 2.34 -7.13 11.70
C SER A 61 2.51 -6.63 10.26
N ILE A 62 1.40 -6.36 9.59
CA ILE A 62 1.37 -5.88 8.21
C ILE A 62 2.03 -4.51 8.10
N ILE A 63 1.74 -3.60 9.04
CA ILE A 63 2.33 -2.27 9.10
C ILE A 63 3.85 -2.34 9.29
N ASP A 64 4.34 -3.20 10.18
CA ASP A 64 5.77 -3.38 10.44
C ASP A 64 6.50 -3.94 9.21
N GLU A 65 5.88 -4.83 8.45
CA GLU A 65 6.38 -5.30 7.15
C GLU A 65 6.45 -4.18 6.11
N ILE A 66 5.41 -3.35 6.03
CA ILE A 66 5.37 -2.19 5.13
C ILE A 66 6.47 -1.19 5.48
N ILE A 67 6.68 -0.89 6.78
CA ILE A 67 7.76 -0.04 7.24
C ILE A 67 9.11 -0.61 6.79
N THR A 68 9.31 -1.93 6.96
CA THR A 68 10.56 -2.61 6.58
C THR A 68 10.82 -2.50 5.06
N LYS A 69 9.79 -2.63 4.23
CA LYS A 69 9.90 -2.48 2.77
C LYS A 69 10.14 -1.02 2.34
N ALA A 70 9.47 -0.08 2.99
CA ALA A 70 9.56 1.34 2.67
C ALA A 70 10.83 2.02 3.21
N ALA A 71 11.48 1.43 4.22
CA ALA A 71 12.72 1.91 4.82
C ALA A 71 13.77 0.79 4.97
N PRO A 72 14.27 0.19 3.88
CA PRO A 72 15.13 -0.99 3.94
C PRO A 72 16.49 -0.72 4.60
N ASP A 73 16.99 0.51 4.53
CA ASP A 73 18.23 0.93 5.19
C ASP A 73 18.08 1.09 6.71
N TRP A 74 16.84 1.03 7.23
CA TRP A 74 16.51 1.26 8.63
C TRP A 74 15.71 0.06 9.17
N PRO A 75 16.40 -0.98 9.69
CA PRO A 75 15.73 -2.08 10.37
C PRO A 75 14.77 -1.55 11.43
N ILE A 76 13.57 -2.13 11.52
CA ILE A 76 12.50 -1.59 12.35
C ILE A 76 12.85 -1.52 13.85
N ASP A 77 13.75 -2.39 14.31
CA ASP A 77 14.32 -2.41 15.66
C ASP A 77 15.30 -1.25 15.92
N LYS A 78 15.88 -0.68 14.86
CA LYS A 78 16.78 0.49 14.91
C LYS A 78 16.07 1.82 14.78
N ILE A 79 14.82 1.82 14.31
CA ILE A 79 13.96 3.01 14.31
C ILE A 79 13.63 3.39 15.77
N SER A 80 13.72 4.67 16.09
CA SER A 80 13.37 5.17 17.43
C SER A 80 11.94 4.74 17.80
N VAL A 81 11.69 4.45 19.09
CA VAL A 81 10.36 3.98 19.54
C VAL A 81 9.27 4.99 19.17
N VAL A 82 9.58 6.29 19.24
CA VAL A 82 8.67 7.37 18.85
C VAL A 82 8.38 7.31 17.34
N ASP A 83 9.42 7.37 16.50
CA ASP A 83 9.25 7.39 15.04
C ASP A 83 8.55 6.12 14.54
N ARG A 84 8.87 4.96 15.11
CA ARG A 84 8.23 3.69 14.79
C ARG A 84 6.73 3.73 15.09
N ASN A 85 6.33 4.25 16.25
CA ASN A 85 4.91 4.35 16.59
C ASN A 85 4.18 5.44 15.79
N ILE A 86 4.87 6.52 15.40
CA ILE A 86 4.32 7.52 14.46
C ILE A 86 4.08 6.89 13.08
N LEU A 87 5.05 6.13 12.56
CA LEU A 87 4.89 5.41 11.30
C LEU A 87 3.74 4.42 11.37
N ARG A 88 3.62 3.67 12.48
CA ARG A 88 2.51 2.73 12.67
C ARG A 88 1.16 3.42 12.66
N LEU A 89 1.04 4.52 13.40
CA LEU A 89 -0.18 5.34 13.45
C LEU A 89 -0.54 5.90 12.07
N GLY A 90 0.43 6.54 11.41
CA GLY A 90 0.24 7.17 10.11
C GLY A 90 -0.12 6.16 9.02
N LEU A 91 0.53 5.00 8.99
CA LEU A 91 0.22 3.92 8.04
C LEU A 91 -1.12 3.26 8.33
N ALA A 92 -1.47 3.08 9.61
CA ALA A 92 -2.78 2.55 9.99
C ALA A 92 -3.91 3.40 9.41
N GLU A 93 -3.85 4.73 9.62
CA GLU A 93 -4.84 5.65 9.06
C GLU A 93 -4.78 5.73 7.53
N LEU A 94 -3.58 5.78 6.95
CA LEU A 94 -3.38 5.91 5.51
C LEU A 94 -3.97 4.72 4.71
N LEU A 95 -3.76 3.51 5.21
CA LEU A 95 -4.05 2.26 4.48
C LEU A 95 -5.37 1.62 4.88
N PHE A 96 -5.73 1.73 6.16
CA PHE A 96 -6.86 1.01 6.75
C PHE A 96 -7.91 1.93 7.40
N GLY A 97 -7.64 3.23 7.50
CA GLY A 97 -8.59 4.22 8.01
C GLY A 97 -9.74 4.52 7.03
N ASN A 98 -10.81 5.09 7.56
CA ASN A 98 -11.92 5.58 6.74
C ASN A 98 -11.51 6.87 6.02
N ARG A 99 -11.41 6.81 4.68
CA ARG A 99 -10.94 7.94 3.84
C ARG A 99 -11.90 9.13 3.81
N GLU A 100 -13.19 8.91 4.03
CA GLU A 100 -14.17 9.99 4.13
C GLU A 100 -13.97 10.78 5.44
N GLU A 101 -13.51 10.08 6.48
CA GLU A 101 -13.26 10.67 7.79
C GLU A 101 -11.87 11.32 7.88
N VAL A 102 -10.84 10.66 7.34
CA VAL A 102 -9.46 11.14 7.33
C VAL A 102 -8.86 10.91 5.93
N PRO A 103 -8.75 11.97 5.11
CA PRO A 103 -8.14 11.87 3.80
C PRO A 103 -6.66 11.44 3.88
N PRO A 104 -6.13 10.69 2.89
CA PRO A 104 -4.73 10.20 2.90
C PRO A 104 -3.68 11.26 3.19
N LYS A 105 -3.78 12.44 2.56
CA LYS A 105 -2.84 13.56 2.79
C LYS A 105 -2.94 14.14 4.20
N VAL A 106 -4.12 14.09 4.81
CA VAL A 106 -4.30 14.52 6.20
C VAL A 106 -3.60 13.54 7.13
N ALA A 107 -3.79 12.23 6.96
CA ALA A 107 -3.08 11.21 7.75
C ALA A 107 -1.55 11.39 7.67
N ILE A 108 -1.01 11.63 6.47
CA ILE A 108 0.43 11.89 6.28
C ILE A 108 0.87 13.17 7.00
N ASN A 109 0.14 14.27 6.82
CA ASN A 109 0.48 15.54 7.46
C ASN A 109 0.43 15.44 8.99
N GLU A 110 -0.58 14.79 9.55
CA GLU A 110 -0.73 14.60 11.00
C GLU A 110 0.43 13.79 11.58
N ALA A 111 0.84 12.71 10.90
CA ALA A 111 2.02 11.94 11.32
C ALA A 111 3.32 12.77 11.27
N ILE A 112 3.47 13.65 10.27
CA ILE A 112 4.63 14.55 10.19
C ILE A 112 4.61 15.59 11.31
N GLU A 113 3.45 16.15 11.66
CA GLU A 113 3.33 17.08 12.78
C GLU A 113 3.64 16.40 14.12
N LEU A 114 3.20 15.16 14.33
CA LEU A 114 3.61 14.36 15.49
C LEU A 114 5.12 14.15 15.53
N ALA A 115 5.75 13.87 14.39
CA ALA A 115 7.19 13.68 14.31
C ALA A 115 7.98 14.95 14.62
N LYS A 116 7.42 16.13 14.32
CA LYS A 116 8.00 17.41 14.74
C LYS A 116 7.83 17.67 16.24
N ALA A 117 6.71 17.25 16.81
CA ALA A 117 6.38 17.50 18.21
C ALA A 117 7.11 16.56 19.17
N PHE A 118 7.25 15.28 18.82
CA PHE A 118 7.76 14.23 19.72
C PHE A 118 9.10 13.62 19.28
N GLY A 119 9.47 13.77 18.01
CA GLY A 119 10.68 13.18 17.44
C GLY A 119 11.94 14.05 17.61
N GLY A 120 13.04 13.59 17.01
CA GLY A 120 14.28 14.35 16.89
C GLY A 120 14.33 15.26 15.65
N GLU A 121 15.45 15.97 15.46
CA GLU A 121 15.62 16.95 14.37
C GLU A 121 15.35 16.38 12.96
N THR A 122 15.62 15.10 12.75
CA THR A 122 15.47 14.42 11.45
C THR A 122 14.16 13.63 11.32
N SER A 123 13.41 13.44 12.41
CA SER A 123 12.23 12.57 12.47
C SER A 123 11.15 12.97 11.47
N SER A 124 10.81 14.26 11.39
CA SER A 124 9.79 14.75 10.46
C SER A 124 10.12 14.49 9.00
N LYS A 125 11.40 14.57 8.61
CA LYS A 125 11.86 14.26 7.25
C LYS A 125 11.82 12.75 6.98
N PHE A 126 12.26 11.95 7.95
CA PHE A 126 12.24 10.49 7.87
C PHE A 126 10.80 9.96 7.71
N VAL A 127 9.89 10.35 8.61
CA VAL A 127 8.48 9.95 8.58
C VAL A 127 7.80 10.36 7.26
N ASN A 128 8.04 11.60 6.80
CA ASN A 128 7.53 12.05 5.51
C ASN A 128 8.07 11.21 4.33
N GLY A 129 9.34 10.82 4.37
CA GLY A 129 9.96 9.98 3.35
C GLY A 129 9.30 8.62 3.24
N VAL A 130 9.10 7.94 4.38
CA VAL A 130 8.50 6.59 4.44
C VAL A 130 7.03 6.63 4.04
N LEU A 131 6.22 7.50 4.67
CA LEU A 131 4.79 7.61 4.33
C LEU A 131 4.57 8.07 2.89
N GLY A 132 5.44 8.96 2.38
CA GLY A 132 5.40 9.43 0.99
C GLY A 132 5.77 8.35 -0.02
N ALA A 133 6.69 7.43 0.32
CA ALA A 133 7.01 6.28 -0.53
C ALA A 133 5.80 5.34 -0.64
N VAL A 134 5.20 4.98 0.50
CA VAL A 134 3.99 4.15 0.53
C VAL A 134 2.83 4.81 -0.20
N TYR A 135 2.60 6.11 0.00
CA TYR A 135 1.52 6.84 -0.66
C TYR A 135 1.62 6.82 -2.20
N LYS A 136 2.84 6.86 -2.74
CA LYS A 136 3.08 6.73 -4.19
C LYS A 136 2.85 5.32 -4.68
N GLU A 137 3.27 4.32 -3.90
CA GLU A 137 3.11 2.91 -4.27
C GLU A 137 1.64 2.51 -4.40
N ILE A 138 0.78 3.04 -3.54
CA ILE A 138 -0.67 2.80 -3.58
C ILE A 138 -1.44 3.68 -4.60
N GLY A 139 -0.74 4.40 -5.49
CA GLY A 139 -1.35 5.18 -6.57
C GLY A 139 -1.80 6.60 -6.22
N GLU A 140 -1.29 7.21 -5.15
CA GLU A 140 -1.62 8.57 -4.71
C GLU A 140 -3.14 8.87 -4.57
N PRO A 141 -3.93 8.04 -3.86
CA PRO A 141 -5.36 8.22 -3.74
C PRO A 141 -5.72 9.59 -3.15
N GLY A 142 -6.70 10.28 -3.75
CA GLY A 142 -7.12 11.62 -3.32
C GLY A 142 -6.22 12.76 -3.80
N LYS A 143 -5.44 12.57 -4.87
CA LYS A 143 -4.59 13.61 -5.48
C LYS A 143 -5.35 14.92 -5.77
N ASP A 144 -6.63 14.82 -6.16
CA ASP A 144 -7.52 15.94 -6.48
C ASP A 144 -8.16 16.62 -5.26
N GLN A 145 -8.09 16.01 -4.07
CA GLN A 145 -8.53 16.63 -2.83
C GLN A 145 -7.39 17.51 -2.29
N THR A 146 -7.65 18.81 -2.24
CA THR A 146 -6.67 19.86 -2.51
C THR A 146 -5.63 20.10 -1.42
N SER A 147 -4.39 20.35 -1.88
CA SER A 147 -3.55 21.45 -1.41
C SER A 147 -2.70 21.90 -2.60
N LYS A 148 -3.00 23.08 -3.16
CA LYS A 148 -2.09 23.76 -4.09
C LYS A 148 -0.83 24.12 -3.29
N LYS A 149 0.27 23.37 -3.47
CA LYS A 149 1.60 23.88 -3.16
C LYS A 149 2.56 23.62 -4.29
N LYS A 150 3.37 24.65 -4.53
CA LYS A 150 4.36 24.86 -5.60
C LYS A 150 4.96 23.55 -6.10
N LYS A 151 4.75 23.29 -7.39
CA LYS A 151 5.67 22.49 -8.20
C LYS A 151 7.06 23.06 -7.99
N ASP A 152 7.96 22.25 -7.48
CA ASP A 152 9.37 22.43 -7.74
C ASP A 152 9.55 22.08 -9.23
N ASP A 153 9.44 23.10 -10.08
CA ASP A 153 9.42 23.02 -11.53
C ASP A 153 10.85 22.90 -12.10
N THR A 154 11.71 22.09 -11.46
CA THR A 154 12.82 21.51 -12.23
C THR A 154 12.22 20.37 -13.04
N PRO A 155 12.13 20.48 -14.38
CA PRO A 155 11.68 19.38 -15.20
C PRO A 155 12.70 18.26 -15.03
N VAL A 156 12.37 17.25 -14.23
CA VAL A 156 13.09 15.98 -14.30
C VAL A 156 12.76 15.44 -15.67
N ASP A 157 13.74 15.49 -16.56
CA ASP A 157 13.64 14.90 -17.88
C ASP A 157 13.47 13.38 -17.70
N ILE A 158 12.20 12.95 -17.73
CA ILE A 158 11.77 11.58 -17.48
C ILE A 158 12.43 10.60 -18.47
N THR A 159 12.85 11.10 -19.64
CA THR A 159 13.54 10.32 -20.66
C THR A 159 14.96 9.92 -20.25
N LYS A 160 15.56 10.63 -19.27
CA LYS A 160 16.91 10.34 -18.75
C LYS A 160 16.90 9.43 -17.53
N LEU A 161 15.73 9.07 -17.01
CA LEU A 161 15.64 8.17 -15.87
C LEU A 161 15.92 6.73 -16.32
N PRO A 162 16.65 5.94 -15.51
CA PRO A 162 16.76 4.51 -15.74
C PRO A 162 15.35 3.92 -15.81
N THR A 163 15.12 3.11 -16.85
CA THR A 163 13.81 2.48 -17.10
C THR A 163 13.84 1.04 -16.64
N GLU A 164 12.85 0.63 -15.87
CA GLU A 164 12.62 -0.76 -15.48
C GLU A 164 11.34 -1.23 -16.17
N LYS A 165 11.48 -2.21 -17.06
CA LYS A 165 10.34 -2.82 -17.73
C LYS A 165 9.71 -3.88 -16.84
N LYS A 166 8.38 -3.88 -16.81
CA LYS A 166 7.55 -4.86 -16.14
C LYS A 166 6.54 -5.43 -17.12
N ALA A 167 6.17 -6.69 -16.92
CA ALA A 167 5.11 -7.33 -17.65
C ALA A 167 4.04 -7.81 -16.67
N GLY A 168 2.79 -7.43 -16.91
CA GLY A 168 1.64 -7.79 -16.06
C GLY A 168 0.56 -8.50 -16.86
N ALA A 169 -0.33 -9.18 -16.14
CA ALA A 169 -1.39 -9.96 -16.78
C ALA A 169 -2.77 -9.71 -16.15
N VAL A 170 -3.77 -9.60 -17.02
CA VAL A 170 -5.15 -9.93 -16.66
C VAL A 170 -5.35 -11.41 -16.98
N ILE A 171 -5.32 -12.22 -15.93
CA ILE A 171 -5.47 -13.67 -16.03
C ILE A 171 -6.96 -14.00 -15.93
N TYR A 172 -7.49 -14.70 -16.94
CA TYR A 172 -8.84 -15.23 -16.88
C TYR A 172 -8.87 -16.74 -17.09
N ALA A 173 -9.89 -17.37 -16.53
CA ALA A 173 -10.22 -18.77 -16.77
C ALA A 173 -11.72 -18.92 -17.02
N ARG A 174 -12.09 -19.94 -17.82
CA ARG A 174 -13.48 -20.35 -17.99
C ARG A 174 -13.73 -21.60 -17.16
N HIS A 175 -14.73 -21.55 -16.29
CA HIS A 175 -15.09 -22.67 -15.42
C HIS A 175 -16.61 -22.70 -15.23
N GLU A 176 -17.22 -23.87 -15.45
CA GLU A 176 -18.67 -24.08 -15.30
C GLU A 176 -19.54 -23.04 -16.04
N GLY A 177 -19.09 -22.60 -17.23
CA GLY A 177 -19.81 -21.61 -18.04
C GLY A 177 -19.66 -20.15 -17.57
N ALA A 178 -18.89 -19.89 -16.51
CA ALA A 178 -18.55 -18.55 -16.02
C ALA A 178 -17.09 -18.19 -16.29
N VAL A 179 -16.81 -16.88 -16.28
CA VAL A 179 -15.46 -16.31 -16.40
C VAL A 179 -15.00 -15.86 -15.01
N TYR A 180 -13.78 -16.27 -14.66
CA TYR A 180 -13.11 -15.88 -13.43
C TYR A 180 -11.81 -15.16 -13.74
N PHE A 181 -11.43 -14.22 -12.89
CA PHE A 181 -10.18 -13.48 -12.96
C PHE A 181 -9.29 -13.83 -11.77
N ALA A 182 -8.04 -14.19 -12.01
CA ALA A 182 -7.08 -14.37 -10.92
C ALA A 182 -6.47 -13.01 -10.56
N LEU A 183 -6.56 -12.65 -9.28
CA LEU A 183 -5.95 -11.46 -8.71
C LEU A 183 -5.04 -11.88 -7.55
N VAL A 184 -4.00 -11.07 -7.34
CA VAL A 184 -3.10 -11.21 -6.19
C VAL A 184 -3.42 -10.11 -5.17
N HIS A 185 -3.32 -10.43 -3.89
CA HIS A 185 -3.53 -9.50 -2.79
C HIS A 185 -2.19 -9.03 -2.26
N ASP A 186 -2.02 -7.73 -2.16
CA ASP A 186 -0.82 -7.13 -1.61
C ASP A 186 -0.91 -6.86 -0.11
N VAL A 187 0.25 -6.65 0.51
CA VAL A 187 0.34 -6.26 1.92
C VAL A 187 -0.38 -4.95 2.25
N PHE A 188 -0.75 -4.13 1.26
CA PHE A 188 -1.52 -2.90 1.48
C PHE A 188 -3.04 -3.16 1.58
N GLY A 189 -3.46 -4.42 1.43
CA GLY A 189 -4.86 -4.82 1.51
C GLY A 189 -5.63 -4.63 0.20
N TYR A 190 -4.92 -4.56 -0.93
CA TYR A 190 -5.49 -4.35 -2.25
C TYR A 190 -5.34 -5.59 -3.12
N TRP A 191 -6.41 -5.95 -3.82
CA TRP A 191 -6.37 -6.89 -4.93
C TRP A 191 -5.87 -6.19 -6.18
N THR A 192 -4.92 -6.81 -6.87
CA THR A 192 -4.26 -6.25 -8.05
C THR A 192 -3.88 -7.32 -9.07
N LEU A 193 -3.39 -6.87 -10.21
CA LEU A 193 -2.92 -7.74 -11.29
C LEU A 193 -1.51 -8.25 -10.98
N SER A 194 -1.27 -9.51 -11.29
CA SER A 194 0.06 -10.11 -11.21
C SER A 194 1.00 -9.43 -12.19
N LYS A 195 2.20 -9.06 -11.73
CA LYS A 195 3.20 -8.32 -12.52
C LYS A 195 4.62 -8.65 -12.09
N GLY A 196 5.50 -8.76 -13.09
CA GLY A 196 6.86 -9.24 -12.90
C GLY A 196 7.91 -8.49 -13.71
N GLY A 197 9.18 -8.76 -13.44
CA GLY A 197 10.32 -8.13 -14.14
C GLY A 197 10.45 -8.62 -15.59
N VAL A 198 10.82 -7.72 -16.51
CA VAL A 198 11.29 -8.11 -17.85
C VAL A 198 12.80 -8.03 -17.86
N GLU A 199 13.47 -9.13 -18.20
CA GLU A 199 14.92 -9.18 -18.30
C GLU A 199 15.43 -8.42 -19.56
N ASP A 200 16.70 -8.02 -19.54
CA ASP A 200 17.30 -7.27 -20.65
C ASP A 200 17.30 -8.12 -21.94
N GLY A 201 16.55 -7.67 -22.94
CA GLY A 201 16.39 -8.36 -24.22
C GLY A 201 15.31 -9.46 -24.23
N GLU A 202 14.59 -9.66 -23.12
CA GLU A 202 13.46 -10.57 -23.03
C GLU A 202 12.21 -9.95 -23.70
N ASP A 203 11.48 -10.77 -24.46
CA ASP A 203 10.18 -10.37 -25.02
C ASP A 203 9.15 -10.26 -23.90
N GLU A 204 8.34 -9.19 -23.90
CA GLU A 204 7.43 -8.92 -22.78
C GLU A 204 6.36 -10.01 -22.62
N ALA A 205 5.93 -10.67 -23.71
CA ALA A 205 4.97 -11.77 -23.61
C ALA A 205 5.60 -13.04 -23.03
N VAL A 206 6.89 -13.29 -23.33
CA VAL A 206 7.66 -14.37 -22.70
C VAL A 206 7.84 -14.11 -21.20
N ALA A 207 8.18 -12.88 -20.83
CA ALA A 207 8.32 -12.47 -19.44
C ALA A 207 7.02 -12.71 -18.64
N VAL A 208 5.84 -12.36 -19.20
CA VAL A 208 4.55 -12.66 -18.54
C VAL A 208 4.40 -14.15 -18.25
N VAL A 209 4.71 -15.03 -19.20
CA VAL A 209 4.56 -16.48 -19.00
C VAL A 209 5.42 -16.99 -17.84
N ARG A 210 6.67 -16.53 -17.77
CA ARG A 210 7.60 -16.88 -16.69
C ARG A 210 7.10 -16.34 -15.34
N GLU A 211 6.81 -15.05 -15.27
CA GLU A 211 6.42 -14.35 -14.04
C GLU A 211 5.10 -14.88 -13.46
N ILE A 212 4.07 -15.12 -14.28
CA ILE A 212 2.80 -15.67 -13.79
C ILE A 212 2.97 -17.10 -13.26
N LYS A 213 3.81 -17.90 -13.92
CA LYS A 213 4.10 -19.25 -13.46
C LYS A 213 4.84 -19.23 -12.12
N ASP A 214 5.79 -18.31 -11.97
CA ASP A 214 6.59 -18.18 -10.75
C ASP A 214 5.79 -17.55 -9.60
N GLU A 215 4.89 -16.59 -9.88
CA GLU A 215 4.13 -15.87 -8.87
C GLU A 215 2.89 -16.63 -8.38
N VAL A 216 2.08 -17.19 -9.29
CA VAL A 216 0.79 -17.83 -8.94
C VAL A 216 0.66 -19.29 -9.37
N GLY A 217 1.72 -19.88 -9.93
CA GLY A 217 1.77 -21.31 -10.26
C GLY A 217 0.92 -21.74 -11.46
N LEU A 218 0.49 -20.79 -12.30
CA LEU A 218 -0.42 -21.08 -13.42
C LEU A 218 0.33 -21.24 -14.76
N PRO A 219 0.03 -22.28 -15.55
CA PRO A 219 0.35 -22.28 -16.97
C PRO A 219 -0.62 -21.33 -17.69
N ILE A 220 -0.09 -20.47 -18.57
CA ILE A 220 -0.90 -19.48 -19.28
C ILE A 220 -0.70 -19.51 -20.79
N VAL A 221 -1.70 -19.00 -21.52
CA VAL A 221 -1.65 -18.71 -22.95
C VAL A 221 -1.90 -17.22 -23.15
N VAL A 222 -0.90 -16.51 -23.66
CA VAL A 222 -1.04 -15.09 -24.02
C VAL A 222 -1.98 -14.96 -25.21
N LYS A 223 -3.02 -14.13 -25.07
CA LYS A 223 -3.98 -13.84 -26.14
C LYS A 223 -3.60 -12.58 -26.89
N GLU A 224 -3.46 -11.47 -26.17
CA GLU A 224 -3.14 -10.17 -26.76
C GLU A 224 -2.65 -9.17 -25.71
N LYS A 225 -2.07 -8.06 -26.19
CA LYS A 225 -1.65 -6.93 -25.35
C LYS A 225 -2.84 -6.01 -25.06
N LEU A 226 -3.10 -5.73 -23.78
CA LEU A 226 -4.20 -4.85 -23.32
C LEU A 226 -3.81 -3.38 -23.27
N GLY A 227 -2.53 -3.09 -23.03
CA GLY A 227 -2.03 -1.72 -22.95
C GLY A 227 -0.70 -1.63 -22.22
N GLN A 228 -0.32 -0.40 -21.89
CA GLN A 228 0.86 -0.12 -21.08
C GLN A 228 0.62 1.10 -20.19
N ASN A 229 1.22 1.09 -19.00
CA ASN A 229 1.21 2.21 -18.06
C ASN A 229 2.65 2.58 -17.69
N GLU A 230 2.90 3.88 -17.51
CA GLU A 230 4.20 4.40 -17.06
C GLU A 230 4.03 5.19 -15.77
N TYR A 231 4.89 4.93 -14.79
CA TYR A 231 4.94 5.71 -13.55
C TYR A 231 6.37 5.84 -13.03
N VAL A 232 6.64 6.88 -12.26
CA VAL A 232 7.96 7.10 -11.65
C VAL A 232 7.95 6.57 -10.22
N ALA A 233 8.81 5.59 -9.96
CA ALA A 233 9.04 5.05 -8.62
C ALA A 233 10.37 5.59 -8.06
N SER A 234 10.46 5.74 -6.74
CA SER A 234 11.72 6.05 -6.06
C SER A 234 12.32 4.75 -5.52
N HIS A 235 13.52 4.41 -6.00
CA HIS A 235 14.30 3.26 -5.51
C HIS A 235 15.39 3.75 -4.56
N PRO A 236 15.63 3.08 -3.42
CA PRO A 236 16.61 3.50 -2.41
C PRO A 236 18.01 3.74 -2.98
N GLU A 237 18.57 2.78 -3.72
CA GLU A 237 19.93 2.89 -4.29
C GLU A 237 19.99 3.62 -5.64
N LYS A 238 19.00 3.39 -6.52
CA LYS A 238 19.01 3.84 -7.92
C LYS A 238 18.35 5.20 -8.14
N GLY A 239 17.77 5.81 -7.10
CA GLY A 239 17.05 7.07 -7.20
C GLY A 239 15.71 6.93 -7.93
N LYS A 240 15.30 7.96 -8.68
CA LYS A 240 14.05 7.92 -9.46
C LYS A 240 14.21 6.97 -10.64
N ILE A 241 13.35 5.97 -10.73
CA ILE A 241 13.26 5.01 -11.83
C ILE A 241 11.93 5.21 -12.54
N ARG A 242 11.94 5.17 -13.88
CA ARG A 242 10.71 5.08 -14.67
C ARG A 242 10.32 3.61 -14.81
N LYS A 243 9.16 3.22 -14.26
CA LYS A 243 8.60 1.89 -14.44
C LYS A 243 7.62 1.91 -15.61
N GLU A 244 7.87 1.05 -16.59
CA GLU A 244 7.02 0.84 -17.76
C GLU A 244 6.41 -0.55 -17.64
N VAL A 245 5.09 -0.64 -17.48
CA VAL A 245 4.36 -1.89 -17.30
C VAL A 245 3.55 -2.19 -18.54
N HIS A 246 3.79 -3.33 -19.18
CA HIS A 246 3.00 -3.82 -20.31
C HIS A 246 2.01 -4.88 -19.83
N TYR A 247 0.72 -4.69 -20.08
CA TYR A 247 -0.33 -5.60 -19.64
C TYR A 247 -0.82 -6.47 -20.79
N PHE A 248 -1.00 -7.76 -20.50
CA PHE A 248 -1.49 -8.76 -21.44
C PHE A 248 -2.76 -9.43 -20.93
N LEU A 249 -3.65 -9.78 -21.86
CA LEU A 249 -4.76 -10.69 -21.60
C LEU A 249 -4.26 -12.11 -21.75
N VAL A 250 -4.40 -12.92 -20.71
CA VAL A 250 -3.91 -14.30 -20.71
C VAL A 250 -5.00 -15.25 -20.23
N GLU A 251 -5.09 -16.40 -20.88
CA GLU A 251 -6.00 -17.47 -20.50
C GLU A 251 -5.24 -18.54 -19.70
N ALA A 252 -5.84 -19.02 -18.63
CA ALA A 252 -5.31 -20.08 -17.78
C ALA A 252 -6.39 -21.13 -17.48
N PRO A 253 -6.01 -22.38 -17.14
CA PRO A 253 -6.97 -23.32 -16.56
C PRO A 253 -7.45 -22.82 -15.20
N TYR A 254 -8.71 -23.10 -14.87
CA TYR A 254 -9.23 -22.84 -13.53
C TYR A 254 -8.71 -23.90 -12.57
N GLN A 255 -7.69 -23.56 -11.79
CA GLN A 255 -7.05 -24.43 -10.81
C GLN A 255 -6.63 -23.61 -9.57
N GLU A 256 -6.26 -24.30 -8.49
CA GLU A 256 -5.76 -23.65 -7.28
C GLU A 256 -4.54 -22.77 -7.58
N LEU A 257 -4.53 -21.57 -7.00
CA LEU A 257 -3.46 -20.60 -7.15
C LEU A 257 -2.41 -20.86 -6.08
N ALA A 258 -1.17 -21.07 -6.51
CA ALA A 258 -0.05 -21.26 -5.60
C ALA A 258 0.76 -19.98 -5.55
N LEU A 259 0.42 -19.09 -4.61
CA LEU A 259 1.17 -17.84 -4.43
C LEU A 259 2.55 -18.15 -3.84
N THR A 260 3.59 -17.73 -4.55
CA THR A 260 4.96 -17.74 -4.01
C THR A 260 5.17 -16.46 -3.21
N SER A 261 5.57 -16.57 -1.94
CA SER A 261 5.62 -15.48 -0.93
C SER A 261 6.60 -14.31 -1.20
N SER A 262 7.04 -14.12 -2.45
CA SER A 262 7.94 -13.04 -2.86
C SER A 262 7.18 -11.77 -3.23
N GLY A 263 7.80 -10.60 -3.05
CA GLY A 263 7.28 -9.34 -3.60
C GLY A 263 6.19 -8.64 -2.78
N GLY A 264 5.86 -9.13 -1.59
CA GLY A 264 4.88 -8.48 -0.72
C GLY A 264 3.43 -8.74 -1.10
N LEU A 265 3.18 -9.90 -1.68
CA LEU A 265 1.87 -10.49 -1.86
C LEU A 265 1.62 -11.50 -0.74
N ASP A 266 0.38 -11.58 -0.25
CA ASP A 266 0.01 -12.48 0.85
C ASP A 266 -1.17 -13.41 0.52
N ASP A 267 -1.88 -13.20 -0.60
CA ASP A 267 -2.97 -14.06 -1.06
C ASP A 267 -3.13 -14.02 -2.60
N ALA A 268 -3.74 -15.05 -3.18
CA ALA A 268 -4.10 -15.10 -4.59
C ALA A 268 -5.42 -15.84 -4.76
N LYS A 269 -6.41 -15.21 -5.42
CA LYS A 269 -7.77 -15.77 -5.55
C LYS A 269 -8.38 -15.55 -6.92
N TRP A 270 -9.29 -16.46 -7.26
CA TRP A 270 -10.20 -16.31 -8.38
C TRP A 270 -11.42 -15.48 -7.97
N PHE A 271 -11.78 -14.51 -8.80
CA PHE A 271 -12.95 -13.67 -8.64
C PHE A 271 -13.85 -13.79 -9.87
N SER A 272 -15.13 -14.06 -9.63
CA SER A 272 -16.15 -13.88 -10.67
C SER A 272 -16.38 -12.39 -10.94
N LEU A 273 -16.99 -12.07 -12.09
CA LEU A 273 -17.32 -10.70 -12.47
C LEU A 273 -18.12 -9.94 -11.41
N SER A 274 -19.07 -10.59 -10.74
CA SER A 274 -19.86 -9.96 -9.69
C SER A 274 -19.03 -9.61 -8.45
N GLN A 275 -18.03 -10.43 -8.11
CA GLN A 275 -17.19 -10.21 -6.93
C GLN A 275 -16.16 -9.10 -7.13
N ILE A 276 -15.78 -8.78 -8.38
CA ILE A 276 -14.80 -7.72 -8.67
C ILE A 276 -15.29 -6.35 -8.18
N GLY A 277 -16.60 -6.10 -8.18
CA GLY A 277 -17.17 -4.83 -7.72
C GLY A 277 -17.08 -4.62 -6.20
N ASP A 278 -16.91 -5.70 -5.44
CA ASP A 278 -16.95 -5.69 -3.96
C ASP A 278 -15.56 -5.74 -3.32
N ILE A 279 -14.51 -5.93 -4.12
CA ILE A 279 -13.13 -6.02 -3.64
C ILE A 279 -12.43 -4.66 -3.65
N LYS A 280 -11.51 -4.48 -2.69
CA LYS A 280 -10.66 -3.30 -2.62
C LYS A 280 -9.52 -3.44 -3.64
N THR A 281 -9.55 -2.66 -4.71
CA THR A 281 -8.53 -2.67 -5.80
C THR A 281 -7.98 -1.27 -6.06
N TYR A 282 -6.90 -1.18 -6.84
CA TYR A 282 -6.41 0.11 -7.34
C TYR A 282 -7.26 0.59 -8.53
N ASP A 283 -7.43 1.91 -8.67
CA ASP A 283 -8.26 2.49 -9.73
C ASP A 283 -7.66 2.27 -11.14
N ASP A 284 -6.34 2.07 -11.23
CA ASP A 284 -5.62 1.94 -12.49
C ASP A 284 -5.78 0.57 -13.17
N ILE A 285 -6.20 -0.47 -12.42
CA ILE A 285 -6.47 -1.80 -13.00
C ILE A 285 -7.88 -1.92 -13.56
N LEU A 286 -8.84 -1.11 -13.10
CA LEU A 286 -10.24 -1.20 -13.52
C LEU A 286 -10.42 -1.02 -15.04
N PRO A 287 -9.72 -0.08 -15.72
CA PRO A 287 -9.78 0.02 -17.18
C PRO A 287 -9.24 -1.22 -17.90
N LEU A 288 -8.24 -1.91 -17.33
CA LEU A 288 -7.67 -3.14 -17.90
C LEU A 288 -8.66 -4.30 -17.77
N LEU A 289 -9.29 -4.44 -16.61
CA LEU A 289 -10.36 -5.42 -16.39
C LEU A 289 -11.53 -5.16 -17.34
N ALA A 290 -12.02 -3.93 -17.45
CA ALA A 290 -13.10 -3.58 -18.37
C ALA A 290 -12.77 -3.94 -19.84
N LYS A 291 -11.57 -3.58 -20.32
CA LYS A 291 -11.10 -3.95 -21.66
C LYS A 291 -11.01 -5.47 -21.85
N SER A 292 -10.56 -6.20 -20.84
CA SER A 292 -10.47 -7.66 -20.92
C SER A 292 -11.84 -8.31 -21.07
N ILE A 293 -12.85 -7.82 -20.34
CA ILE A 293 -14.23 -8.33 -20.40
C ILE A 293 -14.81 -8.15 -21.80
N GLU A 294 -14.63 -6.97 -22.40
CA GLU A 294 -15.06 -6.69 -23.78
C GLU A 294 -14.42 -7.66 -24.79
N LYS A 295 -13.18 -8.08 -24.54
CA LYS A 295 -12.43 -8.99 -25.41
C LYS A 295 -12.79 -10.46 -25.21
N ILE A 296 -13.06 -10.89 -23.98
CA ILE A 296 -13.44 -12.27 -23.64
C ILE A 296 -14.87 -12.59 -24.13
N THR A 297 -15.72 -11.57 -24.28
CA THR A 297 -17.14 -11.69 -24.66
C THR A 297 -17.40 -11.54 -26.17
N LYS A 298 -16.40 -11.13 -26.95
CA LYS A 298 -16.44 -11.14 -28.42
C LYS A 298 -16.05 -12.52 -28.96
#